data_AF-A0AA35SJX8-F1
#
_entry.id   AF-A0AA35SJX8-F1
#
_cell.length_a   1.000
_cell.length_b   1.000
_cell.length_c   1.000
_cell.angle_alpha   90.00
_cell.angle_beta   90.00
_cell.angle_gamma   90.00
#
_symmetry.space_group_name_H-M   'P 1'
#
loop_
_entity.id
_entity.type
_entity.pdbx_description
1 polymer ?
#
loop_
_entity_poly.entity_id
_entity_poly.type
_entity_poly.pdbx_seq_one_letter_code
_entity_poly.pdbx_strand_id
1 'polypeptide(L)'
;AYNKCKTVQTIVVNGFQGCCVGWDLAHAVGNVELALHDWGVDFACWCTYKYLNSGPGSVAGFFVHQNHARAPQLSRLIGWWAHDRDSRLKMDNVLELQAGAKGFQLSNPPVLECCCLQASLAVFEQTSLKQLVQKSRLLTGYLELLLEESLSSKKGETISSKCA
;
A
#
# COMPACT_ATOMS: atom_id res chain seq x y z
N ALA A 1 14.64 -20.25 -0.40
CA ALA A 1 15.13 -18.86 -0.32
C ALA A 1 14.13 -17.86 0.32
N TYR A 2 13.09 -18.34 1.04
CA TYR A 2 12.03 -17.51 1.62
C TYR A 2 12.36 -16.80 2.97
N ASN A 3 13.52 -17.09 3.58
CA ASN A 3 13.84 -16.62 4.94
C ASN A 3 14.51 -15.23 5.03
N LYS A 4 14.49 -14.42 3.96
CA LYS A 4 15.12 -13.07 3.97
C LYS A 4 14.14 -11.90 3.88
N CYS A 5 12.82 -12.15 3.86
CA CYS A 5 11.86 -11.05 3.98
C CYS A 5 11.78 -10.64 5.46
N LYS A 6 12.55 -9.62 5.85
CA LYS A 6 12.34 -8.98 7.15
C LYS A 6 10.91 -8.43 7.14
N THR A 7 10.13 -8.78 8.15
CA THR A 7 8.76 -8.27 8.25
C THR A 7 8.78 -6.76 8.42
N VAL A 8 7.69 -6.09 8.00
CA VAL A 8 7.50 -4.64 8.22
C VAL A 8 7.77 -4.29 9.68
N GLN A 9 7.20 -5.08 10.59
CA GLN A 9 7.40 -4.94 12.04
C GLN A 9 8.86 -5.05 12.45
N THR A 10 9.63 -5.98 11.89
CA THR A 10 11.07 -6.10 12.19
C THR A 10 11.85 -4.85 11.79
N ILE A 11 11.53 -4.24 10.65
CA ILE A 11 12.22 -3.02 10.18
C ILE A 11 11.80 -1.80 11.01
N VAL A 12 10.53 -1.71 11.40
CA VAL A 12 10.04 -0.62 12.26
C VAL A 12 10.63 -0.72 13.68
N VAL A 13 10.60 -1.90 14.30
CA VAL A 13 11.13 -2.12 15.67
C VAL A 13 12.65 -1.93 15.72
N ASN A 14 13.38 -2.40 14.71
CA ASN A 14 14.82 -2.16 14.61
C ASN A 14 15.15 -0.81 13.97
N GLY A 15 14.16 0.09 13.88
CA GLY A 15 14.21 1.36 13.17
C GLY A 15 15.60 1.96 13.27
N PHE A 16 16.25 2.12 12.12
CA PHE A 16 17.64 2.54 12.01
C PHE A 16 17.85 3.81 12.84
N GLN A 17 18.35 3.68 14.07
CA GLN A 17 18.89 4.77 14.90
C GLN A 17 18.01 6.03 14.99
N GLY A 18 16.69 5.89 15.21
CA GLY A 18 15.76 7.03 15.37
C GLY A 18 15.29 7.68 14.07
N CYS A 19 15.55 7.06 12.91
CA CYS A 19 15.02 7.50 11.62
C CYS A 19 13.52 7.24 11.49
N CYS A 20 12.84 8.13 10.75
CA CYS A 20 11.46 7.96 10.31
C CYS A 20 11.42 6.93 9.16
N VAL A 21 10.54 5.93 9.24
CA VAL A 21 10.45 4.83 8.27
C VAL A 21 9.13 4.86 7.50
N GLY A 22 9.25 5.10 6.19
CA GLY A 22 8.15 5.07 5.25
C GLY A 22 8.04 3.78 4.46
N TRP A 23 6.82 3.40 4.07
CA TRP A 23 6.57 2.23 3.23
C TRP A 23 5.83 2.56 1.94
N ASP A 24 6.38 2.14 0.81
CA ASP A 24 5.61 1.97 -0.42
C ASP A 24 4.88 0.62 -0.36
N LEU A 25 3.56 0.69 -0.30
CA LEU A 25 2.66 -0.46 -0.17
C LEU A 25 1.92 -0.77 -1.47
N ALA A 26 2.41 -0.31 -2.63
CA ALA A 26 1.77 -0.50 -3.92
C ALA A 26 1.46 -1.97 -4.25
N HIS A 27 2.30 -2.92 -3.81
CA HIS A 27 2.06 -4.37 -3.98
C HIS A 27 1.52 -5.08 -2.73
N ALA A 28 1.25 -4.33 -1.65
CA ALA A 28 0.84 -4.89 -0.37
C ALA A 28 -0.64 -4.63 -0.07
N VAL A 29 -1.13 -3.40 -0.26
CA VAL A 29 -2.54 -3.07 0.00
C VAL A 29 -3.45 -3.87 -0.94
N GLY A 30 -4.44 -4.57 -0.37
CA GLY A 30 -5.33 -5.47 -1.12
C GLY A 30 -4.74 -6.85 -1.44
N ASN A 31 -3.48 -7.11 -1.07
CA ASN A 31 -2.77 -8.36 -1.38
C ASN A 31 -2.36 -9.13 -0.12
N VAL A 32 -1.86 -8.44 0.90
CA VAL A 32 -1.46 -9.03 2.19
C VAL A 32 -2.16 -8.33 3.36
N GLU A 33 -2.21 -8.98 4.52
CA GLU A 33 -2.71 -8.37 5.76
C GLU A 33 -1.76 -7.26 6.22
N LEU A 34 -2.33 -6.12 6.65
CA LEU A 34 -1.61 -4.94 7.07
C LEU A 34 -2.19 -4.42 8.39
N ALA A 35 -1.32 -4.07 9.34
CA ALA A 35 -1.69 -3.43 10.61
C ALA A 35 -0.75 -2.25 10.90
N LEU A 36 -0.73 -1.26 9.98
CA LEU A 36 0.27 -0.18 9.97
C LEU A 36 0.35 0.59 11.29
N HIS A 37 -0.81 0.83 11.92
CA HIS A 37 -0.89 1.50 13.20
C HIS A 37 -0.23 0.67 14.32
N ASP A 38 -0.64 -0.58 14.47
CA ASP A 38 -0.14 -1.48 15.51
C ASP A 38 1.35 -1.82 15.32
N TRP A 39 1.82 -1.79 14.07
CA TRP A 39 3.22 -1.98 13.73
C TRP A 39 4.08 -0.75 13.99
N GLY A 40 3.49 0.41 14.29
CA GLY A 40 4.21 1.65 14.52
C GLY A 40 4.82 2.27 13.26
N VAL A 41 4.27 1.98 12.08
CA VAL A 41 4.74 2.57 10.81
C VAL A 41 4.56 4.08 10.87
N ASP A 42 5.59 4.87 10.53
CA ASP A 42 5.49 6.33 10.58
C ASP A 42 4.60 6.91 9.48
N PHE A 43 4.81 6.45 8.25
CA PHE A 43 4.01 6.83 7.09
C PHE A 43 4.04 5.75 6.01
N ALA A 44 3.04 5.73 5.13
CA ALA A 44 3.00 4.84 3.99
C ALA A 44 2.20 5.43 2.83
N CYS A 45 2.50 5.01 1.61
CA CYS A 45 1.74 5.37 0.42
C CYS A 45 1.44 4.13 -0.42
N TRP A 46 0.38 4.17 -1.21
CA TRP A 46 0.04 3.09 -2.14
C TRP A 46 -0.79 3.61 -3.31
N CYS A 47 -0.73 2.88 -4.42
CA CYS A 47 -1.67 3.03 -5.51
C CYS A 47 -2.94 2.20 -5.27
N THR A 48 -4.03 2.58 -5.94
CA THR A 48 -5.30 1.85 -5.89
C THR A 48 -5.59 1.07 -7.17
N TYR A 49 -4.90 1.38 -8.27
CA TYR A 49 -5.12 0.74 -9.58
C TYR A 49 -4.56 -0.68 -9.72
N LYS A 50 -3.85 -1.21 -8.71
CA LYS A 50 -3.29 -2.57 -8.70
C LYS A 50 -4.27 -3.56 -8.06
N TYR A 51 -3.91 -4.16 -6.92
CA TYR A 51 -4.76 -5.15 -6.23
C TYR A 51 -6.11 -4.58 -5.77
N LEU A 52 -6.19 -3.26 -5.58
CA LEU A 52 -7.44 -2.55 -5.27
C LEU A 52 -8.28 -2.22 -6.51
N ASN A 53 -7.91 -2.62 -7.73
CA ASN A 53 -8.75 -2.65 -8.93
C ASN A 53 -9.55 -1.36 -9.24
N SER A 54 -9.06 -0.17 -8.89
CA SER A 54 -9.84 1.09 -8.99
C SER A 54 -9.75 1.81 -10.36
N GLY A 55 -9.18 1.15 -11.38
CA GLY A 55 -9.01 1.71 -12.72
C GLY A 55 -7.67 2.45 -12.94
N PRO A 56 -7.28 2.71 -14.19
CA PRO A 56 -5.94 3.20 -14.53
C PRO A 56 -5.69 4.60 -13.96
N GLY A 57 -4.58 4.77 -13.23
CA GLY A 57 -4.16 6.07 -12.71
C GLY A 57 -5.05 6.64 -11.59
N SER A 58 -5.93 5.83 -11.01
CA SER A 58 -6.86 6.25 -9.96
C SER A 58 -6.18 6.77 -8.68
N VAL A 59 -6.94 7.55 -7.90
CA VAL A 59 -6.57 8.17 -6.63
C VAL A 59 -5.75 7.27 -5.71
N ALA A 60 -4.58 7.74 -5.28
CA ALA A 60 -3.69 7.01 -4.37
C ALA A 60 -4.15 7.10 -2.91
N GLY A 61 -3.54 6.28 -2.05
CA GLY A 61 -3.72 6.34 -0.59
C GLY A 61 -2.44 6.77 0.12
N PHE A 62 -2.63 7.42 1.28
CA PHE A 62 -1.55 7.88 2.13
C PHE A 62 -1.92 7.68 3.60
N PHE A 63 -0.98 7.17 4.38
CA PHE A 63 -1.10 6.94 5.81
C PHE A 63 -0.03 7.74 6.54
N VAL A 64 -0.41 8.33 7.67
CA VAL A 64 0.47 9.01 8.63
C VAL A 64 0.10 8.50 10.01
N HIS A 65 1.08 8.04 10.77
CA HIS A 65 0.85 7.59 12.13
C HIS A 65 0.29 8.71 13.00
N GLN A 66 -0.58 8.40 13.95
CA GLN A 66 -1.18 9.41 14.82
C GLN A 66 -0.15 10.17 15.68
N ASN A 67 0.99 9.54 15.95
CA ASN A 67 2.12 10.17 16.66
C ASN A 67 2.67 11.40 15.90
N HIS A 68 2.42 11.46 14.59
CA HIS A 68 2.81 12.56 13.71
C HIS A 68 1.67 13.53 13.40
N ALA A 69 0.49 13.34 14.00
CA ALA A 69 -0.73 14.06 13.60
C ALA A 69 -0.64 15.59 13.75
N ARG A 70 0.09 16.07 14.76
CA ARG A 70 0.30 17.50 15.02
C ARG A 70 1.77 17.88 14.99
N ALA A 71 2.57 17.23 14.16
CA ALA A 71 3.99 17.54 13.99
C ALA A 71 4.16 18.75 13.03
N PRO A 72 4.36 19.99 13.53
CA PRO A 72 4.58 21.17 12.69
C PRO A 72 5.90 21.10 11.90
N GLN A 73 6.85 20.30 12.38
CA GLN A 73 8.17 20.12 11.77
C GLN A 73 8.17 19.29 10.48
N LEU A 74 7.07 18.61 10.16
CA LEU A 74 6.98 17.85 8.92
C LEU A 74 6.80 18.82 7.76
N SER A 75 7.74 18.82 6.81
CA SER A 75 7.58 19.53 5.53
C SER A 75 6.39 19.00 4.76
N ARG A 76 5.49 19.90 4.34
CA ARG A 76 4.29 19.58 3.55
C ARG A 76 4.22 20.50 2.36
N LEU A 77 3.77 19.96 1.23
CA LEU A 77 3.21 20.79 0.17
C LEU A 77 1.79 21.17 0.62
N ILE A 78 1.57 22.45 0.88
CA ILE A 78 0.33 22.95 1.48
C ILE A 78 -0.58 23.50 0.39
N GLY A 79 -1.85 23.12 0.45
CA GLY A 79 -2.91 23.66 -0.39
C GLY A 79 -4.20 23.78 0.41
N TRP A 80 -5.21 24.41 -0.19
CA TRP A 80 -6.45 24.79 0.50
C TRP A 80 -7.27 23.62 1.06
N TRP A 81 -7.05 22.39 0.58
CA TRP A 81 -7.71 21.20 1.14
C TRP A 81 -7.09 20.69 2.43
N ALA A 82 -5.87 21.12 2.76
CA ALA A 82 -5.24 20.85 4.04
C ALA A 82 -5.82 21.73 5.16
N HIS A 83 -6.56 22.80 4.82
CA HIS A 83 -7.24 23.68 5.76
C HIS A 83 -8.48 22.99 6.36
N ASP A 84 -8.82 23.36 7.60
CA ASP A 84 -9.98 22.87 8.36
C ASP A 84 -11.27 22.88 7.52
N ARG A 85 -12.04 21.81 7.62
CA ARG A 85 -13.18 21.61 6.71
C ARG A 85 -14.25 22.67 6.93
N ASP A 86 -14.48 23.09 8.16
CA ASP A 86 -15.62 23.91 8.53
C ASP A 86 -15.37 25.41 8.24
N SER A 87 -14.10 25.82 8.20
CA SER A 87 -13.67 27.19 7.81
C SER A 87 -13.10 27.31 6.39
N ARG A 88 -12.88 26.19 5.66
CA ARG A 88 -12.24 26.17 4.34
C ARG A 88 -12.76 27.20 3.34
N LEU A 89 -14.07 27.43 3.33
CA LEU A 89 -14.73 28.31 2.38
C LEU A 89 -14.79 29.78 2.84
N LYS A 90 -14.23 30.12 4.00
CA LYS A 90 -14.04 31.52 4.41
C LYS A 90 -13.03 32.25 3.52
N MET A 91 -12.02 31.52 3.02
CA MET A 91 -11.00 32.02 2.08
C MET A 91 -10.29 33.32 2.55
N ASP A 92 -10.05 33.45 3.86
CA ASP A 92 -9.38 34.60 4.50
C ASP A 92 -7.84 34.53 4.44
N ASN A 93 -7.29 33.49 3.78
CA ASN A 93 -5.87 33.17 3.71
C ASN A 93 -5.17 32.95 5.07
N VAL A 94 -5.94 32.65 6.12
CA VAL A 94 -5.41 32.21 7.41
C VAL A 94 -5.47 30.69 7.46
N LEU A 95 -4.32 30.00 7.44
CA LEU A 95 -4.30 28.54 7.37
C LEU A 95 -4.55 27.88 8.74
N GLU A 96 -5.67 27.19 8.89
CA GLU A 96 -5.95 26.26 9.99
C GLU A 96 -5.69 24.83 9.52
N LEU A 97 -4.48 24.31 9.76
CA LEU A 97 -4.05 23.02 9.21
C LEU A 97 -4.76 21.82 9.90
N GLN A 98 -5.31 20.91 9.11
CA GLN A 98 -5.88 19.67 9.62
C GLN A 98 -4.81 18.72 10.18
N ALA A 99 -5.13 18.05 11.28
CA ALA A 99 -4.26 17.05 11.88
C ALA A 99 -4.16 15.76 11.04
N GLY A 100 -3.01 15.09 11.12
CA GLY A 100 -2.76 13.81 10.47
C GLY A 100 -2.65 13.90 8.95
N ALA A 101 -2.95 12.77 8.27
CA ALA A 101 -2.85 12.66 6.82
C ALA A 101 -3.74 13.66 6.05
N LYS A 102 -4.83 14.15 6.65
CA LYS A 102 -5.70 15.15 6.02
C LYS A 102 -4.97 16.47 5.75
N GLY A 103 -4.03 16.85 6.62
CA GLY A 103 -3.19 18.04 6.43
C GLY A 103 -2.16 17.91 5.32
N PHE A 104 -2.13 16.79 4.58
CA PHE A 104 -1.29 16.60 3.38
C PHE A 104 -2.11 16.69 2.08
N GLN A 105 -3.42 16.95 2.16
CA GLN A 105 -4.27 17.09 0.97
C GLN A 105 -4.08 18.47 0.33
N LEU A 106 -3.48 18.51 -0.85
CA LEU A 106 -3.21 19.77 -1.54
C LEU A 106 -4.47 20.39 -2.16
N SER A 107 -5.21 19.58 -2.92
CA SER A 107 -6.31 20.01 -3.80
C SER A 107 -7.57 19.21 -3.53
N ASN A 108 -8.67 19.60 -4.19
CA ASN A 108 -9.91 18.83 -4.14
C ASN A 108 -9.75 17.43 -4.74
N PRO A 109 -10.43 16.41 -4.18
CA PRO A 109 -10.31 15.04 -4.65
C PRO A 109 -10.98 14.88 -6.02
N PRO A 110 -10.43 14.01 -6.90
CA PRO A 110 -11.05 13.66 -8.17
C PRO A 110 -12.25 12.75 -7.94
N VAL A 111 -13.46 13.30 -7.98
CA VAL A 111 -14.70 12.60 -7.60
C VAL A 111 -14.92 11.31 -8.40
N LEU A 112 -14.66 11.32 -9.71
CA LEU A 112 -14.87 10.13 -10.56
C LEU A 112 -13.95 8.97 -10.16
N GLU A 113 -12.68 9.24 -9.84
CA GLU A 113 -11.75 8.21 -9.38
C GLU A 113 -12.14 7.69 -8.00
N CYS A 114 -12.65 8.56 -7.12
CA CYS A 114 -13.18 8.16 -5.82
C CYS A 114 -14.36 7.21 -5.97
N CYS A 115 -15.26 7.44 -6.94
CA CYS A 115 -16.35 6.52 -7.25
C CYS A 115 -15.84 5.14 -7.70
N CYS A 116 -14.83 5.08 -8.57
CA CYS A 116 -14.23 3.82 -9.00
C CYS A 116 -13.59 3.05 -7.84
N LEU A 117 -12.84 3.76 -6.98
CA LEU A 117 -12.27 3.17 -5.77
C LEU A 117 -13.36 2.64 -4.84
N GLN A 118 -14.42 3.42 -4.61
CA GLN A 118 -15.54 3.01 -3.76
C GLN A 118 -16.21 1.73 -4.27
N ALA A 119 -16.44 1.62 -5.58
CA ALA A 119 -17.01 0.42 -6.18
C ALA A 119 -16.12 -0.82 -5.96
N SER A 120 -14.80 -0.67 -6.08
CA SER A 120 -13.87 -1.78 -5.78
C SER A 120 -13.85 -2.15 -4.30
N LEU A 121 -13.82 -1.17 -3.40
CA LEU A 121 -13.84 -1.42 -1.95
C LEU A 121 -15.12 -2.13 -1.52
N ALA A 122 -16.27 -1.86 -2.15
CA ALA A 122 -17.52 -2.60 -1.92
C ALA A 122 -17.42 -4.10 -2.28
N VAL A 123 -16.50 -4.50 -3.17
CA VAL A 123 -16.20 -5.92 -3.43
C VAL A 123 -15.33 -6.49 -2.32
N PHE A 124 -14.33 -5.74 -1.84
CA PHE A 124 -13.50 -6.15 -0.71
C PHE A 124 -14.31 -6.33 0.58
N GLU A 125 -15.35 -5.53 0.80
CA GLU A 125 -16.26 -5.63 1.95
C GLU A 125 -17.08 -6.93 1.97
N GLN A 126 -17.22 -7.63 0.83
CA GLN A 126 -17.92 -8.92 0.76
C GLN A 126 -17.08 -10.09 1.31
N THR A 127 -15.81 -9.85 1.64
CA THR A 127 -14.92 -10.86 2.21
C THR A 127 -13.93 -10.22 3.20
N SER A 128 -12.95 -10.97 3.67
CA SER A 128 -11.88 -10.47 4.52
C SER A 128 -10.53 -10.63 3.85
N LEU A 129 -9.58 -9.74 4.14
CA LEU A 129 -8.20 -9.89 3.67
C LEU A 129 -7.59 -11.22 4.10
N LYS A 130 -7.93 -11.71 5.29
CA LYS A 130 -7.49 -13.03 5.78
C LYS A 130 -7.91 -14.17 4.85
N GLN A 131 -9.18 -14.19 4.41
CA GLN A 131 -9.69 -15.19 3.47
C GLN A 131 -9.03 -15.06 2.09
N LEU A 132 -8.84 -13.83 1.60
CA LEU A 132 -8.15 -13.56 0.34
C LEU A 132 -6.69 -14.04 0.37
N VAL A 133 -5.96 -13.76 1.45
CA VAL A 133 -4.57 -14.18 1.64
C VAL A 133 -4.46 -15.71 1.74
N GLN A 134 -5.39 -16.37 2.43
CA GLN A 134 -5.42 -17.83 2.49
C GLN A 134 -5.57 -18.45 1.09
N LYS A 135 -6.49 -17.93 0.28
CA LYS A 135 -6.67 -18.37 -1.11
C LYS A 135 -5.43 -18.05 -1.96
N SER A 136 -4.87 -16.86 -1.82
CA SER A 136 -3.66 -16.43 -2.53
C SER A 136 -2.50 -17.40 -2.27
N ARG A 137 -2.23 -17.76 -1.01
CA ARG A 137 -1.18 -18.73 -0.65
C ARG A 137 -1.38 -20.09 -1.30
N LEU A 138 -2.61 -20.60 -1.34
CA LEU A 138 -2.92 -21.87 -1.99
C LEU A 138 -2.66 -21.80 -3.51
N LEU A 139 -3.11 -20.74 -4.17
CA LEU A 139 -2.92 -20.55 -5.61
C LEU A 139 -1.44 -20.37 -5.97
N THR A 140 -0.70 -19.55 -5.21
CA THR A 140 0.73 -19.34 -5.43
C THR A 140 1.55 -20.59 -5.14
N GLY A 141 1.24 -21.31 -4.06
CA GLY A 141 1.91 -22.59 -3.76
C GLY A 141 1.63 -23.67 -4.80
N TYR A 142 0.41 -23.72 -5.32
CA TYR A 142 0.07 -24.62 -6.42
C TYR A 142 0.82 -24.26 -7.72
N LEU A 143 0.92 -22.97 -8.04
CA LEU A 143 1.72 -22.52 -9.18
C LEU A 143 3.20 -22.88 -9.00
N GLU A 144 3.77 -22.68 -7.81
CA GLU A 144 5.15 -23.07 -7.48
C GLU A 144 5.38 -24.57 -7.71
N LEU A 145 4.48 -25.41 -7.20
CA LEU A 145 4.52 -26.87 -7.41
C LEU A 145 4.53 -27.23 -8.90
N LEU A 146 3.60 -26.69 -9.69
CA LEU A 146 3.52 -26.96 -11.13
C LEU A 146 4.77 -26.50 -11.90
N LEU A 147 5.38 -25.40 -11.48
CA LEU A 147 6.62 -24.91 -12.08
C LEU A 147 7.79 -25.86 -11.75
N GLU A 148 7.90 -26.34 -10.51
CA GLU A 148 8.93 -27.31 -10.10
C GLU A 148 8.80 -28.64 -10.85
N GLU A 149 7.59 -29.17 -11.01
CA GLU A 149 7.31 -30.38 -11.81
C GLU A 149 7.67 -30.18 -13.29
N SER A 150 7.28 -29.05 -13.87
CA SER A 150 7.56 -28.72 -15.28
C SER A 150 9.05 -28.51 -15.57
N LEU A 151 9.82 -28.00 -14.60
CA LEU A 151 11.26 -27.77 -14.74
C LEU A 151 12.10 -29.01 -14.42
N SER A 152 11.64 -29.87 -13.51
CA SER A 152 12.31 -31.13 -13.17
C SER A 152 12.20 -32.18 -14.28
N SER A 153 11.05 -32.28 -14.94
CA SER A 153 10.84 -33.15 -16.11
C SER A 153 11.77 -32.82 -17.29
N LYS A 154 12.18 -31.56 -17.45
CA LYS A 154 13.11 -31.11 -18.50
C LYS A 154 14.60 -31.38 -18.22
N LYS A 155 14.99 -31.70 -16.97
CA LYS A 155 16.40 -32.03 -16.64
C LYS A 155 16.82 -33.43 -17.13
N GLY A 156 15.88 -34.28 -17.53
CA GLY A 156 16.15 -35.61 -18.11
C GLY A 156 16.44 -35.61 -19.61
N GLU A 157 16.10 -34.54 -20.33
CA GLU A 157 16.46 -34.36 -21.73
C GLU A 157 17.82 -33.64 -21.80
N THR A 158 18.89 -34.39 -21.56
CA THR A 158 20.21 -34.00 -22.04
C THR A 158 20.09 -33.84 -23.55
N ILE A 159 20.13 -32.59 -24.05
CA ILE A 159 20.30 -32.30 -25.47
C ILE A 159 21.66 -32.90 -25.84
N SER A 160 21.65 -34.15 -26.30
CA SER A 160 22.75 -34.75 -27.03
C SER A 160 22.94 -33.87 -28.26
N SER A 161 23.92 -32.98 -28.21
CA SER A 161 24.46 -32.30 -29.38
C SER A 161 25.08 -33.36 -30.30
N LYS A 162 24.23 -34.02 -31.09
CA LYS A 162 24.59 -34.67 -32.34
C LYS A 162 24.15 -33.73 -33.45
N CYS A 163 24.97 -32.71 -33.70
CA CYS A 163 25.05 -32.11 -35.02
C CYS A 163 26.48 -32.35 -35.51
N ALA A 164 26.54 -32.92 -36.71
CA ALA A 164 27.73 -33.19 -37.50
C ALA A 164 28.45 -31.89 -37.91
#